data_AF-A0A1R3XAZ7-F1
#
_entry.id   AF-A0A1R3XAZ7-F1
#
_cell.length_a   1.000
_cell.length_b   1.000
_cell.length_c   1.000
_cell.angle_alpha   90.00
_cell.angle_beta   90.00
_cell.angle_gamma   90.00
#
_symmetry.space_group_name_H-M   'P 1'
#
loop_
_entity.id
_entity.type
_entity.pdbx_description
1 polymer ?
#
loop_
_entity_poly.entity_id
_entity_poly.type
_entity_poly.pdbx_seq_one_letter_code
_entity_poly.pdbx_strand_id
1 'polypeptide(L)'
;MLPITADKIAEVIILARELDRAENEFDGFVDQLNDDEKTGLVAVFWIGRGSFEAEELAEALATAAREATTPTASYLKGSPHLADHLEAGMAALGMDPSEAEDDLYRPA
;
A
#
# COMPACT_ATOMS: atom_id res chain seq x y z
N MET A 1 -7.07 12.39 -1.36
CA MET A 1 -7.49 11.15 -2.04
C MET A 1 -6.28 10.24 -2.07
N LEU A 2 -6.44 8.95 -1.75
CA LEU A 2 -5.32 8.02 -1.78
C LEU A 2 -4.94 7.76 -3.26
N PRO A 3 -3.66 7.87 -3.64
CA PRO A 3 -3.21 7.73 -5.03
C PRO A 3 -3.00 6.26 -5.47
N ILE A 4 -3.54 5.28 -4.74
CA ILE A 4 -3.47 3.85 -5.07
C ILE A 4 -4.82 3.20 -4.75
N THR A 5 -5.20 2.20 -5.54
CA THR A 5 -6.45 1.45 -5.37
C THR A 5 -6.32 0.30 -4.37
N ALA A 6 -7.43 -0.10 -3.75
CA ALA A 6 -7.47 -1.23 -2.82
C ALA A 6 -6.94 -2.53 -3.46
N ASP A 7 -7.31 -2.82 -4.70
CA ASP A 7 -6.84 -4.00 -5.45
C ASP A 7 -5.32 -4.09 -5.54
N LYS A 8 -4.66 -2.96 -5.81
CA LYS A 8 -3.21 -2.92 -5.93
C LYS A 8 -2.54 -3.17 -4.58
N ILE A 9 -3.11 -2.66 -3.49
CA ILE A 9 -2.60 -2.92 -2.14
C ILE A 9 -2.81 -4.40 -1.77
N ALA A 10 -3.97 -4.97 -2.11
CA ALA A 10 -4.29 -6.37 -1.88
C ALA A 10 -3.31 -7.31 -2.60
N GLU A 11 -2.95 -7.02 -3.86
CA GLU A 11 -1.93 -7.77 -4.59
C GLU A 11 -0.56 -7.71 -3.88
N VAL A 12 -0.14 -6.53 -3.42
CA VAL A 12 1.10 -6.38 -2.65
C VAL A 12 1.06 -7.19 -1.35
N ILE A 13 -0.08 -7.24 -0.66
CA ILE A 13 -0.26 -8.05 0.56
C ILE A 13 -0.09 -9.54 0.26
N ILE A 14 -0.69 -10.04 -0.81
CA ILE A 14 -0.58 -11.44 -1.24
C ILE A 14 0.88 -11.79 -1.52
N LEU A 15 1.56 -10.99 -2.33
CA LEU A 15 2.97 -11.19 -2.67
C LEU A 15 3.88 -11.06 -1.44
N ALA A 16 3.57 -10.12 -0.52
CA ALA A 16 4.31 -9.91 0.71
C ALA A 16 4.27 -11.12 1.67
N ARG A 17 3.14 -11.85 1.71
CA ARG A 17 2.96 -13.05 2.55
C ARG A 17 3.80 -14.24 2.07
N GLU A 18 4.14 -14.28 0.78
CA GLU A 18 4.91 -15.36 0.14
C GLU A 18 6.28 -14.88 -0.37
N LEU A 19 6.88 -13.85 0.26
CA LEU A 19 8.15 -13.27 -0.20
C LEU A 19 9.29 -14.30 -0.36
N ASP A 20 9.27 -15.42 0.36
CA ASP A 20 10.26 -16.49 0.19
C ASP A 20 10.22 -17.15 -1.21
N ARG A 21 9.09 -17.03 -1.92
CA ARG A 21 8.85 -17.64 -3.24
C ARG A 21 8.46 -16.64 -4.32
N ALA A 22 7.86 -15.52 -3.94
CA ALA A 22 7.31 -14.50 -4.83
C ALA A 22 8.10 -13.19 -4.84
N GLU A 23 9.38 -13.21 -4.44
CA GLU A 23 10.21 -12.00 -4.35
C GLU A 23 10.33 -11.27 -5.69
N ASN A 24 10.51 -11.99 -6.79
CA ASN A 24 10.65 -11.38 -8.12
C ASN A 24 9.33 -10.77 -8.60
N GLU A 25 8.21 -11.44 -8.32
CA GLU A 25 6.86 -10.97 -8.63
C GLU A 25 6.52 -9.74 -7.80
N PHE A 26 6.86 -9.73 -6.50
CA PHE A 26 6.73 -8.57 -5.62
C PHE A 26 7.51 -7.37 -6.16
N ASP A 27 8.79 -7.55 -6.48
CA ASP A 27 9.64 -6.48 -7.00
C ASP A 27 9.09 -5.95 -8.33
N GLY A 28 8.75 -6.86 -9.26
CA GLY A 28 8.20 -6.51 -10.55
C GLY A 28 6.87 -5.75 -10.47
N PHE A 29 5.99 -6.14 -9.54
CA PHE A 29 4.70 -5.48 -9.34
C PHE A 29 4.88 -4.09 -8.74
N VAL A 30 5.64 -3.97 -7.64
CA VAL A 30 5.86 -2.69 -6.96
C VAL A 30 6.62 -1.71 -7.86
N ASP A 31 7.58 -2.18 -8.65
CA ASP A 31 8.35 -1.30 -9.54
C ASP A 31 7.52 -0.73 -10.70
N GLN A 32 6.48 -1.45 -11.14
CA GLN A 32 5.55 -0.98 -12.19
C GLN A 32 4.52 0.05 -11.69
N LEU A 33 4.34 0.20 -10.38
CA LEU A 33 3.53 1.27 -9.81
C LEU A 33 4.13 2.64 -10.19
N ASN A 34 3.26 3.61 -10.49
CA ASN A 34 3.72 4.98 -10.69
C ASN A 34 4.15 5.62 -9.36
N ASP A 35 4.81 6.77 -9.41
CA ASP A 35 5.39 7.42 -8.22
C ASP A 35 4.33 7.81 -7.19
N ASP A 36 3.15 8.24 -7.64
CA ASP A 36 2.03 8.58 -6.75
C ASP A 36 1.48 7.30 -6.08
N GLU A 37 1.34 6.21 -6.84
CA GLU A 37 0.91 4.91 -6.30
C GLU A 37 1.88 4.35 -5.27
N LYS A 38 3.19 4.44 -5.52
CA LYS A 38 4.24 4.07 -4.56
C LYS A 38 4.15 4.93 -3.30
N THR A 39 3.92 6.23 -3.45
CA THR A 39 3.71 7.15 -2.33
C THR A 39 2.49 6.74 -1.50
N GLY A 40 1.38 6.41 -2.16
CA GLY A 40 0.17 5.90 -1.52
C GLY A 40 0.41 4.60 -0.74
N LEU A 41 1.10 3.65 -1.36
CA LEU A 41 1.43 2.36 -0.74
C LEU A 41 2.27 2.54 0.53
N VAL A 42 3.29 3.40 0.49
CA VAL A 42 4.14 3.71 1.66
C VAL A 42 3.33 4.42 2.76
N ALA A 43 2.46 5.36 2.39
CA ALA A 43 1.61 6.05 3.36
C ALA A 43 0.64 5.08 4.08
N VAL A 44 0.01 4.15 3.35
CA VAL A 44 -0.86 3.11 3.92
C VAL A 44 -0.06 2.23 4.87
N PHE A 45 1.12 1.77 4.45
CA PHE A 45 2.03 0.99 5.29
C PHE A 45 2.39 1.73 6.59
N TRP A 46 2.71 3.02 6.51
CA TRP A 46 3.04 3.83 7.68
C TRP A 46 1.88 4.01 8.65
N ILE A 47 0.65 4.16 8.14
CA ILE A 47 -0.54 4.25 8.98
C ILE A 47 -0.77 2.93 9.72
N GLY A 48 -0.71 1.79 9.03
CA GLY A 48 -0.95 0.50 9.68
C GLY A 48 0.15 0.01 10.63
N ARG A 49 1.34 0.63 10.61
CA ARG A 49 2.38 0.44 11.64
C ARG A 49 2.35 1.49 12.77
N GLY A 50 1.41 2.44 12.72
CA GLY A 50 1.26 3.50 13.72
C GLY A 50 2.34 4.60 13.65
N SER A 51 2.92 4.85 12.47
CA SER A 51 3.81 6.00 12.27
C SER A 51 3.04 7.29 11.98
N PHE A 52 1.83 7.17 11.45
CA PHE A 52 0.85 8.24 11.24
C PHE A 52 -0.54 7.71 11.59
N GLU A 53 -1.45 8.59 11.96
CA GLU A 53 -2.87 8.26 12.10
C GLU A 53 -3.61 8.39 10.76
N ALA A 54 -4.81 7.82 10.65
CA ALA A 54 -5.62 7.87 9.42
C ALA A 54 -5.97 9.31 9.01
N GLU A 55 -6.21 10.19 9.98
CA GLU A 55 -6.48 11.62 9.78
C GLU A 55 -5.24 12.38 9.25
N GLU A 56 -4.04 11.83 9.45
CA GLU A 56 -2.76 12.41 9.01
C GLU A 56 -2.35 11.93 7.61
N LEU A 57 -3.24 11.27 6.86
CA LEU A 57 -2.95 10.73 5.53
C LEU A 57 -2.28 11.75 4.59
N ALA A 58 -2.73 13.01 4.59
CA ALA A 58 -2.14 14.03 3.73
C ALA A 58 -0.67 14.32 4.08
N GLU A 59 -0.32 14.28 5.36
CA GLU A 59 1.05 14.45 5.83
C GLU A 59 1.89 13.20 5.56
N ALA A 60 1.31 12.01 5.76
CA ALA A 60 1.95 10.74 5.41
C ALA A 60 2.33 10.69 3.92
N LEU A 61 1.42 11.10 3.02
CA LEU A 61 1.68 11.18 1.58
C LEU A 61 2.80 12.19 1.25
N ALA A 62 2.75 13.40 1.81
CA ALA A 62 3.78 14.41 1.57
C ALA A 62 5.15 13.96 2.08
N THR A 63 5.18 13.27 3.21
CA THR A 63 6.40 12.69 3.80
C THR A 63 6.92 11.55 2.94
N ALA A 64 6.07 10.64 2.49
CA ALA A 64 6.45 9.52 1.64
C ALA A 64 7.06 9.99 0.31
N ALA A 65 6.44 11.00 -0.33
CA ALA A 65 6.98 11.59 -1.56
C ALA A 65 8.36 12.24 -1.34
N ARG A 66 8.55 12.93 -0.20
CA ARG A 66 9.84 13.56 0.16
C ARG A 66 10.93 12.53 0.46
N GLU A 67 10.57 11.39 1.03
CA GLU A 67 11.51 10.37 1.50
C GLU A 67 11.75 9.24 0.47
N ALA A 68 11.10 9.29 -0.70
CA ALA A 68 11.23 8.36 -1.82
C ALA A 68 12.63 8.41 -2.51
N THR A 69 13.68 8.15 -1.74
CA THR A 69 15.09 8.15 -2.17
C THR A 69 15.66 6.75 -2.39
N THR A 70 14.93 5.72 -1.96
CA THR A 70 15.27 4.30 -2.10
C THR A 70 14.17 3.62 -2.92
N PRO A 71 14.48 2.62 -3.76
CA PRO A 71 13.45 1.84 -4.45
C PRO A 71 12.40 1.32 -3.47
N THR A 72 11.13 1.60 -3.75
CA THR A 72 10.01 1.29 -2.85
C THR A 72 9.94 -0.20 -2.52
N ALA A 73 10.16 -1.08 -3.51
CA ALA A 73 10.18 -2.53 -3.28
C ALA A 73 11.22 -2.94 -2.24
N SER A 74 12.47 -2.47 -2.40
CA SER A 74 13.55 -2.73 -1.44
C SER A 74 13.26 -2.18 -0.04
N TYR A 75 12.67 -0.98 0.04
CA TYR A 75 12.28 -0.38 1.32
C TYR A 75 11.20 -1.21 2.04
N LEU A 76 10.15 -1.62 1.32
CA LEU A 76 9.04 -2.39 1.89
C LEU A 76 9.49 -3.80 2.31
N LYS A 77 10.30 -4.50 1.50
CA LYS A 77 10.86 -5.82 1.88
C LYS A 77 11.73 -5.77 3.13
N GLY A 78 12.37 -4.63 3.39
CA GLY A 78 13.15 -4.42 4.62
C GLY A 78 12.30 -4.26 5.89
N SER A 79 10.98 -4.12 5.74
CA SER A 79 10.05 -3.91 6.85
C SER A 79 9.44 -5.22 7.33
N PRO A 80 9.63 -5.59 8.62
CA PRO A 80 8.92 -6.71 9.22
C PRO A 80 7.40 -6.51 9.15
N HIS A 81 6.64 -7.60 9.08
CA HIS A 81 5.17 -7.58 9.11
C HIS A 81 4.52 -6.68 8.04
N LEU A 82 5.15 -6.56 6.87
CA LEU A 82 4.67 -5.71 5.77
C LEU A 82 3.19 -5.96 5.44
N ALA A 83 2.80 -7.22 5.24
CA ALA A 83 1.42 -7.59 4.92
C ALA A 83 0.44 -7.15 6.02
N ASP A 84 0.77 -7.44 7.29
CA ASP A 84 -0.08 -7.09 8.43
C ASP A 84 -0.24 -5.56 8.56
N HIS A 85 0.83 -4.80 8.32
CA HIS A 85 0.78 -3.34 8.34
C HIS A 85 -0.01 -2.76 7.16
N LEU A 86 0.07 -3.33 5.96
CA LEU A 86 -0.76 -2.88 4.85
C LEU A 86 -2.25 -3.15 5.12
N GLU A 87 -2.59 -4.32 5.66
CA GLU A 87 -3.96 -4.68 6.05
C GLU A 87 -4.51 -3.73 7.13
N ALA A 88 -3.73 -3.46 8.18
CA ALA A 88 -4.09 -2.51 9.22
C ALA A 88 -4.28 -1.09 8.67
N GLY A 89 -3.41 -0.66 7.75
CA GLY A 89 -3.49 0.65 7.10
C GLY A 89 -4.74 0.80 6.23
N MET A 90 -5.06 -0.23 5.44
CA MET A 90 -6.31 -0.27 4.66
C MET A 90 -7.54 -0.18 5.57
N ALA A 91 -7.58 -0.98 6.64
CA ALA A 91 -8.69 -0.95 7.59
C ALA A 91 -8.83 0.42 8.28
N ALA A 92 -7.72 1.04 8.70
CA ALA A 92 -7.72 2.38 9.31
C ALA A 92 -8.24 3.46 8.35
N LEU A 93 -7.97 3.32 7.05
CA LEU A 93 -8.44 4.22 6.01
C LEU A 93 -9.85 3.91 5.50
N GLY A 94 -10.52 2.90 6.07
CA GLY A 94 -11.86 2.47 5.66
C GLY A 94 -11.90 1.84 4.27
N MET A 95 -10.81 1.19 3.85
CA MET A 95 -10.71 0.47 2.58
C MET A 95 -10.98 -1.01 2.81
N ASP A 96 -11.96 -1.55 2.09
CA ASP A 96 -12.13 -3.00 2.02
C ASP A 96 -11.39 -3.54 0.79
N PRO A 97 -10.46 -4.51 0.94
CA PRO A 97 -9.82 -5.17 -0.20
C PRO A 97 -10.79 -5.92 -1.11
N SER A 98 -12.04 -6.16 -0.68
CA SER A 98 -13.12 -6.78 -1.46
C SER A 98 -14.12 -5.78 -2.06
N GLU A 99 -14.04 -4.48 -1.75
CA GLU A 99 -14.97 -3.46 -2.27
C GLU A 99 -14.70 -3.02 -3.73
N ALA A 100 -13.73 -3.64 -4.41
CA ALA A 100 -13.57 -3.44 -5.85
C ALA A 100 -14.73 -4.01 -6.69
N GLU A 101 -15.64 -4.78 -6.08
CA GLU A 101 -16.89 -5.21 -6.74
C GLU A 101 -18.02 -4.16 -6.69
N ASP A 102 -18.00 -3.19 -5.77
CA ASP A 102 -19.20 -2.39 -5.47
C ASP A 102 -19.38 -1.13 -6.35
N ASP A 103 -18.31 -0.65 -7.00
CA ASP A 103 -18.42 0.47 -7.96
C ASP A 103 -18.88 0.03 -9.36
N LEU A 104 -19.04 -1.29 -9.60
CA LEU A 104 -19.61 -1.84 -10.83
C LEU A 104 -21.14 -2.05 -10.78
N TYR A 105 -21.75 -2.06 -9.58
CA TYR A 105 -23.15 -2.40 -9.35
C TYR A 105 -24.00 -1.28 -8.73
N ARG A 106 -23.75 -0.01 -9.09
CA ARG A 106 -24.73 1.07 -8.83
C ARG A 106 -25.62 1.24 -10.08
N PRO A 107 -26.80 0.60 -10.17
CA PRO A 107 -27.76 0.96 -11.21
C PRO A 107 -28.23 2.40 -10.96
N ALA A 108 -28.19 3.21 -12.01
CA ALA A 108 -28.77 4.55 -12.05
C ALA A 108 -30.30 4.53 -11.91
#